data_AF-L1L5Z7-F1
#
_entry.id   AF-L1L5Z7-F1
#
_cell.length_a   1.000
_cell.length_b   1.000
_cell.length_c   1.000
_cell.angle_alpha   90.00
_cell.angle_beta   90.00
_cell.angle_gamma   90.00
#
_symmetry.space_group_name_H-M   'P 1'
#
loop_
_entity.id
_entity.type
_entity.pdbx_description
1 polymer ?
#
loop_
_entity_poly.entity_id
_entity_poly.type
_entity_poly.pdbx_seq_one_letter_code
_entity_poly.pdbx_strand_id
1 'polypeptide(L)'
;MQFVRRNNSSANRFLRAAGTVSALTLGASLLAAPQAMAASSPTTKELLNACSWADLCEFHPQSYSEYTGPRHQVGATAYNCGSQTNQKRIDWSDTTATTNSVGVAVTVGVKFWEVYEASVEVSYRHDWTTSHTDTESHTINIPSGSKGWIERGTSKQKAKGWYEIHFGKRYYGHYIWYVNNYESSGYNSSNPRNGYVNFKDTKMTAAERGAHC
;
A
#
# COMPACT_ATOMS: atom_id res chain seq x y z
N MET A 1 54.79 -17.24 -20.47
CA MET A 1 54.32 -18.21 -21.49
C MET A 1 54.80 -19.59 -21.09
N GLN A 2 53.96 -20.59 -21.38
CA GLN A 2 54.23 -22.03 -21.45
C GLN A 2 54.28 -22.88 -20.17
N PHE A 3 53.27 -23.75 -20.12
CA PHE A 3 53.11 -24.99 -19.37
C PHE A 3 54.21 -26.02 -19.67
N VAL A 4 54.58 -26.86 -18.69
CA VAL A 4 54.81 -28.32 -18.81
C VAL A 4 54.61 -28.94 -17.40
N ARG A 5 53.57 -29.75 -17.13
CA ARG A 5 53.32 -31.18 -17.40
C ARG A 5 54.00 -32.15 -16.40
N ARG A 6 53.16 -32.65 -15.48
CA ARG A 6 53.05 -34.01 -14.90
C ARG A 6 54.16 -35.04 -15.19
N ASN A 7 54.67 -35.65 -14.12
CA ASN A 7 54.43 -37.06 -13.71
C ASN A 7 55.55 -37.49 -12.74
N ASN A 8 55.25 -38.16 -11.63
CA ASN A 8 55.28 -39.63 -11.62
C ASN A 8 54.88 -40.19 -10.24
N SER A 9 54.03 -41.20 -10.34
CA SER A 9 53.61 -42.18 -9.35
C SER A 9 54.73 -43.09 -8.87
N SER A 10 54.63 -43.56 -7.62
CA SER A 10 54.94 -44.94 -7.15
C SER A 10 55.06 -44.91 -5.61
N ALA A 11 54.66 -45.91 -4.81
CA ALA A 11 54.04 -47.19 -5.07
C ALA A 11 53.46 -47.74 -3.75
N ASN A 12 52.28 -48.34 -3.88
CA ASN A 12 51.84 -49.63 -3.36
C ASN A 12 52.20 -50.16 -1.95
N ARG A 13 51.10 -50.38 -1.19
CA ARG A 13 50.62 -51.66 -0.59
C ARG A 13 51.49 -52.28 0.54
N PHE A 14 51.00 -52.93 1.60
CA PHE A 14 49.84 -53.80 1.91
C PHE A 14 49.60 -53.68 3.45
N LEU A 15 48.36 -53.58 3.99
CA LEU A 15 47.47 -54.68 4.49
C LEU A 15 48.21 -55.67 5.42
N ARG A 16 47.80 -56.08 6.63
CA ARG A 16 46.58 -56.12 7.48
C ARG A 16 47.12 -56.36 8.91
N ALA A 17 46.47 -55.94 9.99
CA ALA A 17 45.46 -56.76 10.67
C ALA A 17 44.80 -55.97 11.80
N ALA A 18 43.52 -56.27 11.98
CA ALA A 18 42.59 -55.66 12.92
C ALA A 18 42.90 -56.00 14.38
N GLY A 19 42.70 -55.01 15.25
CA GLY A 19 42.58 -55.17 16.69
C GLY A 19 41.65 -54.08 17.21
N THR A 20 40.46 -54.48 17.65
CA THR A 20 39.36 -53.65 18.14
C THR A 20 39.60 -53.10 19.56
N VAL A 21 38.87 -52.02 19.88
CA VAL A 21 38.37 -51.56 21.20
C VAL A 21 38.89 -50.18 21.68
N SER A 22 38.09 -49.17 21.32
CA SER A 22 37.51 -48.10 22.16
C SER A 22 38.37 -47.01 22.82
N ALA A 23 38.16 -45.76 22.40
CA ALA A 23 37.49 -44.73 23.23
C ALA A 23 37.16 -43.48 22.39
N LEU A 24 35.90 -43.06 22.43
CA LEU A 24 35.38 -41.86 21.77
C LEU A 24 35.89 -40.59 22.48
N THR A 25 36.44 -39.65 21.72
CA THR A 25 36.38 -38.22 22.05
C THR A 25 35.75 -37.50 20.86
N LEU A 26 34.42 -37.49 20.83
CA LEU A 26 33.65 -36.68 19.89
C LEU A 26 33.89 -35.20 20.20
N GLY A 27 34.40 -34.48 19.21
CA GLY A 27 34.49 -33.03 19.23
C GLY A 27 33.11 -32.41 19.36
N ALA A 28 32.91 -31.56 20.36
CA ALA A 28 31.75 -30.70 20.49
C ALA A 28 32.11 -29.32 19.95
N SER A 29 32.18 -29.18 18.63
CA SER A 29 32.02 -27.88 17.99
C SER A 29 30.56 -27.45 18.19
N LEU A 30 30.31 -26.60 19.19
CA LEU A 30 29.06 -25.88 19.38
C LEU A 30 28.84 -24.96 18.18
N LEU A 31 28.20 -25.49 17.14
CA LEU A 31 27.58 -24.68 16.11
C LEU A 31 26.40 -23.95 16.77
N ALA A 32 26.61 -22.69 17.14
CA ALA A 32 25.53 -21.78 17.46
C ALA A 32 24.71 -21.57 16.17
N ALA A 33 23.70 -22.42 15.96
CA ALA A 33 22.67 -22.15 14.96
C ALA A 33 21.95 -20.85 15.37
N PRO A 34 21.75 -19.88 14.46
CA PRO A 34 20.94 -18.72 14.77
C PRO A 34 19.54 -19.20 15.13
N GLN A 35 19.10 -18.95 16.37
CA GLN A 35 17.72 -19.20 16.76
C GLN A 35 16.84 -18.24 15.96
N ALA A 36 16.19 -18.75 14.93
CA ALA A 36 15.03 -18.08 14.34
C ALA A 36 13.96 -18.01 15.45
N MET A 37 13.85 -16.85 16.08
CA MET A 37 12.76 -16.55 17.01
C MET A 37 11.47 -16.56 16.19
N ALA A 38 10.71 -17.66 16.23
CA ALA A 38 9.38 -17.69 15.65
C ALA A 38 8.53 -16.62 16.35
N ALA A 39 7.86 -15.75 15.59
CA ALA A 39 6.94 -14.77 16.15
C ALA A 39 5.86 -15.49 16.97
N SER A 40 5.63 -15.05 18.21
CA SER A 40 4.67 -15.68 19.13
C SER A 40 3.21 -15.36 18.80
N SER A 41 2.96 -14.49 17.83
CA SER A 41 1.63 -14.04 17.39
C SER A 41 1.69 -13.62 15.93
N PRO A 42 0.61 -13.82 15.14
CA PRO A 42 0.55 -13.29 13.79
C PRO A 42 0.46 -11.76 13.83
N THR A 43 0.97 -11.12 12.78
CA THR A 43 0.76 -9.70 12.51
C THR A 43 -0.68 -9.43 12.07
N THR A 44 -1.14 -8.18 12.18
CA THR A 44 -2.46 -7.78 11.68
C THR A 44 -2.64 -8.09 10.19
N LYS A 45 -1.58 -7.89 9.39
CA LYS A 45 -1.59 -8.21 7.96
C LYS A 45 -1.79 -9.70 7.73
N GLU A 46 -1.11 -10.56 8.48
CA GLU A 46 -1.28 -12.02 8.37
C GLU A 46 -2.68 -12.45 8.78
N LEU A 47 -3.24 -11.87 9.84
CA LEU A 47 -4.62 -12.12 10.25
C LEU A 47 -5.64 -11.73 9.17
N LEU A 48 -5.53 -10.53 8.60
CA LEU A 48 -6.46 -10.09 7.55
C LEU A 48 -6.31 -10.90 6.26
N ASN A 49 -5.08 -11.28 5.90
CA ASN A 49 -4.86 -12.19 4.78
C ASN A 49 -5.48 -13.57 5.01
N ALA A 50 -5.53 -14.01 6.28
CA ALA A 50 -6.12 -15.28 6.66
C ALA A 50 -7.63 -15.36 6.43
N CYS A 51 -8.32 -14.23 6.26
CA CYS A 51 -9.74 -14.21 5.85
C CYS A 51 -10.02 -14.97 4.55
N SER A 52 -9.01 -15.22 3.71
CA SER A 52 -9.15 -16.02 2.49
C SER A 52 -9.34 -17.52 2.74
N TRP A 53 -9.01 -18.02 3.93
CA TRP A 53 -9.09 -19.44 4.28
C TRP A 53 -9.61 -19.70 5.71
N ALA A 54 -9.91 -18.65 6.47
CA ALA A 54 -10.62 -18.74 7.74
C ALA A 54 -12.05 -19.25 7.54
N ASP A 55 -12.61 -19.91 8.56
CA ASP A 55 -14.00 -20.39 8.52
C ASP A 55 -15.00 -19.25 8.67
N LEU A 56 -14.59 -18.20 9.41
CA LEU A 56 -15.33 -16.94 9.55
C LEU A 56 -14.35 -15.78 9.39
N CYS A 57 -14.76 -14.76 8.64
CA CYS A 57 -14.16 -13.44 8.68
C CYS A 57 -15.27 -12.41 8.57
N GLU A 58 -15.50 -11.66 9.64
CA GLU A 58 -16.53 -10.63 9.72
C GLU A 58 -15.90 -9.30 10.08
N PHE A 59 -16.35 -8.23 9.43
CA PHE A 59 -16.05 -6.87 9.83
C PHE A 59 -17.24 -6.30 10.58
N HIS A 60 -16.99 -5.77 11.76
CA HIS A 60 -17.95 -5.15 12.66
C HIS A 60 -17.76 -3.62 12.63
N PRO A 61 -18.58 -2.87 11.87
CA PRO A 61 -18.44 -1.43 11.77
C PRO A 61 -18.84 -0.74 13.07
N GLN A 62 -18.12 0.32 13.42
CA GLN A 62 -18.35 1.09 14.65
C GLN A 62 -18.66 2.57 14.37
N SER A 63 -18.05 3.15 13.34
CA SER A 63 -18.31 4.54 12.98
C SER A 63 -18.10 4.78 11.50
N TYR A 64 -18.81 5.78 10.98
CA TYR A 64 -18.69 6.27 9.62
C TYR A 64 -18.66 7.81 9.61
N SER A 65 -17.90 8.40 8.70
CA SER A 65 -17.83 9.85 8.52
C SER A 65 -17.47 10.21 7.08
N GLU A 66 -18.04 11.32 6.61
CA GLU A 66 -17.70 11.94 5.33
C GLU A 66 -16.86 13.20 5.56
N TYR A 67 -15.95 13.49 4.65
CA TYR A 67 -15.09 14.68 4.74
C TYR A 67 -14.53 15.07 3.38
N THR A 68 -14.08 16.32 3.25
CA THR A 68 -13.30 16.75 2.09
C THR A 68 -11.82 16.45 2.32
N GLY A 69 -11.18 15.78 1.36
CA GLY A 69 -9.75 15.49 1.36
C GLY A 69 -8.89 16.77 1.29
N PRO A 70 -7.58 16.64 1.52
CA PRO A 70 -6.67 17.77 1.47
C PRO A 70 -6.67 18.41 0.08
N ARG A 71 -6.60 19.75 0.07
CA ARG A 71 -6.47 20.51 -1.17
C ARG A 71 -5.14 20.22 -1.85
N HIS A 72 -5.17 20.00 -3.16
CA HIS A 72 -3.98 19.81 -3.97
C HIS A 72 -4.21 20.35 -5.38
N GLN A 73 -3.13 20.66 -6.08
CA GLN A 73 -3.22 21.08 -7.48
C GLN A 73 -3.50 19.86 -8.36
N VAL A 74 -4.42 20.02 -9.30
CA VAL A 74 -4.66 19.06 -10.39
C VAL A 74 -4.34 19.72 -11.73
N GLY A 75 -3.77 18.94 -12.64
CA GLY A 75 -3.33 19.43 -13.95
C GLY A 75 -2.13 20.37 -13.87
N ALA A 76 -1.71 20.85 -15.05
CA ALA A 76 -0.59 21.76 -15.18
C ALA A 76 -0.96 23.19 -14.77
N THR A 77 0.03 23.93 -14.25
CA THR A 77 -0.07 25.39 -14.14
C THR A 77 0.03 25.99 -15.54
N ALA A 78 -0.93 26.84 -15.88
CA ALA A 78 -0.95 27.57 -17.14
C ALA A 78 -0.41 28.99 -16.95
N TYR A 79 0.41 29.46 -17.89
CA TYR A 79 1.05 30.78 -17.83
C TYR A 79 0.47 31.70 -18.92
N ASN A 80 0.25 32.97 -18.57
CA ASN A 80 -0.16 33.98 -19.52
C ASN A 80 0.91 35.07 -19.68
N CYS A 81 1.74 34.87 -20.70
CA CYS A 81 2.81 35.78 -21.12
C CYS A 81 2.32 36.95 -21.99
N GLY A 82 1.04 36.93 -22.38
CA GLY A 82 0.44 37.99 -23.18
C GLY A 82 0.13 39.23 -22.34
N SER A 83 -0.15 40.34 -23.05
CA SER A 83 -0.54 41.62 -22.45
C SER A 83 -2.03 41.70 -22.08
N GLN A 84 -2.85 40.74 -22.51
CA GLN A 84 -4.28 40.64 -22.26
C GLN A 84 -4.63 39.42 -21.42
N THR A 85 -5.81 39.39 -20.81
CA THR A 85 -6.37 38.16 -20.22
C THR A 85 -6.59 37.12 -21.29
N ASN A 86 -6.08 35.91 -21.08
CA ASN A 86 -6.18 34.81 -22.04
C ASN A 86 -6.90 33.61 -21.42
N GLN A 87 -7.68 32.93 -22.24
CA GLN A 87 -8.28 31.64 -21.90
C GLN A 87 -7.25 30.53 -22.05
N LYS A 88 -7.17 29.66 -21.04
CA LYS A 88 -6.31 28.48 -21.04
C LYS A 88 -7.13 27.28 -20.63
N ARG A 89 -7.06 26.23 -21.45
CA ARG A 89 -7.61 24.91 -21.12
C ARG A 89 -6.60 24.15 -20.27
N ILE A 90 -7.06 23.59 -19.16
CA ILE A 90 -6.31 22.67 -18.31
C ILE A 90 -7.09 21.37 -18.27
N ASP A 91 -6.49 20.34 -18.86
CA ASP A 91 -6.94 18.95 -18.75
C ASP A 91 -6.24 18.31 -17.55
N TRP A 92 -6.97 17.55 -16.75
CA TRP A 92 -6.41 16.86 -15.60
C TRP A 92 -7.09 15.51 -15.34
N SER A 93 -6.35 14.63 -14.70
CA SER A 93 -6.82 13.36 -14.18
C SER A 93 -6.30 13.20 -12.76
N ASP A 94 -7.16 12.79 -11.83
CA ASP A 94 -6.81 12.61 -10.43
C ASP A 94 -7.42 11.32 -9.89
N THR A 95 -6.58 10.47 -9.29
CA THR A 95 -6.98 9.18 -8.74
C THR A 95 -6.95 9.20 -7.22
N THR A 96 -8.11 8.99 -6.60
CA THR A 96 -8.23 8.79 -5.16
C THR A 96 -8.31 7.30 -4.86
N ALA A 97 -7.24 6.75 -4.31
CA ALA A 97 -7.19 5.38 -3.82
C ALA A 97 -7.69 5.27 -2.37
N THR A 98 -8.23 4.11 -2.04
CA THR A 98 -8.51 3.74 -0.66
C THR A 98 -7.21 3.49 0.12
N THR A 99 -7.16 3.98 1.35
CA THR A 99 -6.08 3.73 2.32
C THR A 99 -6.64 3.06 3.56
N ASN A 100 -5.81 2.32 4.30
CA ASN A 100 -6.21 1.67 5.55
C ASN A 100 -5.10 1.74 6.62
N SER A 101 -5.47 1.47 7.87
CA SER A 101 -4.57 1.53 9.04
C SER A 101 -3.51 0.43 9.10
N VAL A 102 -3.59 -0.58 8.23
CA VAL A 102 -2.77 -1.80 8.31
C VAL A 102 -1.72 -1.90 7.21
N GLY A 103 -1.65 -0.89 6.32
CA GLY A 103 -0.67 -0.84 5.22
C GLY A 103 -0.79 -1.99 4.23
N VAL A 104 -1.93 -2.69 4.22
CA VAL A 104 -2.21 -3.76 3.26
C VAL A 104 -2.74 -3.11 2.00
N ALA A 105 -2.10 -3.40 0.86
CA ALA A 105 -2.61 -2.95 -0.43
C ALA A 105 -4.05 -3.47 -0.59
N VAL A 106 -4.98 -2.55 -0.77
CA VAL A 106 -6.37 -2.89 -1.11
C VAL A 106 -6.39 -3.26 -2.59
N THR A 107 -5.99 -4.47 -2.90
CA THR A 107 -6.19 -5.04 -4.23
C THR A 107 -7.60 -5.60 -4.30
N VAL A 108 -8.29 -5.33 -5.40
CA VAL A 108 -9.56 -5.99 -5.74
C VAL A 108 -9.34 -7.51 -5.65
N GLY A 109 -10.08 -8.21 -4.78
CA GLY A 109 -10.01 -9.66 -4.63
C GLY A 109 -9.31 -10.20 -3.37
N VAL A 110 -9.02 -9.38 -2.35
CA VAL A 110 -8.68 -9.94 -1.01
C VAL A 110 -9.96 -10.10 -0.18
N LYS A 111 -10.19 -11.30 0.36
CA LYS A 111 -11.44 -11.65 1.04
C LYS A 111 -11.82 -10.72 2.21
N PHE A 112 -10.83 -10.25 3.00
CA PHE A 112 -11.11 -9.30 4.09
C PHE A 112 -11.70 -7.97 3.58
N TRP A 113 -11.33 -7.59 2.37
CA TRP A 113 -11.79 -6.36 1.74
C TRP A 113 -13.21 -6.49 1.20
N GLU A 114 -13.54 -7.62 0.56
CA GLU A 114 -14.93 -7.92 0.18
C GLU A 114 -15.87 -7.89 1.39
N VAL A 115 -15.44 -8.46 2.51
CA VAL A 115 -16.17 -8.44 3.79
C VAL A 115 -16.32 -7.01 4.30
N TYR A 116 -15.27 -6.19 4.21
CA TYR A 116 -15.32 -4.78 4.60
C TYR A 116 -16.36 -4.00 3.79
N GLU A 117 -16.27 -4.07 2.46
CA GLU A 117 -17.15 -3.35 1.55
C GLU A 117 -18.60 -3.72 1.82
N ALA A 118 -18.90 -5.03 1.86
CA ALA A 118 -20.24 -5.53 2.15
C ALA A 118 -20.75 -5.08 3.53
N SER A 119 -19.94 -5.18 4.59
CA SER A 119 -20.33 -4.76 5.94
C SER A 119 -20.62 -3.25 6.02
N VAL A 120 -19.83 -2.43 5.34
CA VAL A 120 -20.02 -0.97 5.30
C VAL A 120 -21.27 -0.61 4.49
N GLU A 121 -21.47 -1.23 3.33
CA GLU A 121 -22.65 -1.04 2.49
C GLU A 121 -23.92 -1.39 3.25
N VAL A 122 -23.96 -2.56 3.91
CA VAL A 122 -25.11 -3.01 4.70
C VAL A 122 -25.37 -2.09 5.89
N SER A 123 -24.31 -1.67 6.61
CA SER A 123 -24.46 -0.94 7.87
C SER A 123 -24.79 0.54 7.67
N TYR A 124 -24.24 1.16 6.63
CA TYR A 124 -24.34 2.61 6.42
C TYR A 124 -25.05 2.99 5.12
N ARG A 125 -25.42 2.02 4.27
CA ARG A 125 -26.05 2.25 2.95
C ARG A 125 -25.20 3.12 2.03
N HIS A 126 -23.88 2.93 2.11
CA HIS A 126 -22.88 3.66 1.33
C HIS A 126 -22.01 2.69 0.55
N ASP A 127 -21.84 2.97 -0.74
CA ASP A 127 -20.94 2.19 -1.59
C ASP A 127 -19.49 2.48 -1.25
N TRP A 128 -18.63 1.48 -1.36
CA TRP A 128 -17.20 1.64 -1.20
C TRP A 128 -16.45 1.19 -2.45
N THR A 129 -15.46 1.97 -2.87
CA THR A 129 -14.59 1.62 -4.00
C THR A 129 -13.12 1.62 -3.59
N THR A 130 -12.33 0.74 -4.19
CA THR A 130 -10.88 0.66 -3.95
C THR A 130 -10.13 1.85 -4.54
N SER A 131 -10.63 2.41 -5.63
CA SER A 131 -10.09 3.59 -6.28
C SER A 131 -11.16 4.28 -7.12
N HIS A 132 -11.03 5.59 -7.27
CA HIS A 132 -11.84 6.39 -8.18
C HIS A 132 -10.94 7.37 -8.93
N THR A 133 -11.16 7.53 -10.23
CA THR A 133 -10.41 8.47 -11.07
C THR A 133 -11.37 9.45 -11.71
N ASP A 134 -11.18 10.74 -11.43
CA ASP A 134 -11.84 11.82 -12.17
C ASP A 134 -10.95 12.25 -13.33
N THR A 135 -11.56 12.57 -14.47
CA THR A 135 -10.89 13.14 -15.64
C THR A 135 -11.73 14.28 -16.17
N GLU A 136 -11.20 15.49 -16.12
CA GLU A 136 -11.95 16.71 -16.44
C GLU A 136 -11.10 17.71 -17.23
N SER A 137 -11.80 18.62 -17.91
CA SER A 137 -11.22 19.69 -18.71
C SER A 137 -11.86 21.01 -18.33
N HIS A 138 -11.06 21.98 -17.91
CA HIS A 138 -11.56 23.30 -17.55
C HIS A 138 -10.88 24.40 -18.35
N THR A 139 -11.67 25.38 -18.78
CA THR A 139 -11.15 26.61 -19.39
C THR A 139 -11.14 27.71 -18.34
N ILE A 140 -9.96 28.23 -18.02
CA ILE A 140 -9.77 29.32 -17.06
C ILE A 140 -9.33 30.60 -17.75
N ASN A 141 -9.80 31.75 -17.26
CA ASN A 141 -9.34 33.07 -17.69
C ASN A 141 -8.16 33.50 -16.82
N ILE A 142 -6.97 33.63 -17.41
CA ILE A 142 -5.77 34.02 -16.67
C ILE A 142 -5.41 35.46 -17.03
N PRO A 143 -5.32 36.39 -16.06
CA PRO A 143 -4.92 37.76 -16.33
C PRO A 143 -3.55 37.88 -16.99
N SER A 144 -3.31 39.00 -17.65
CA SER A 144 -2.01 39.35 -18.21
C SER A 144 -0.89 39.26 -17.16
N GLY A 145 0.22 38.61 -17.51
CA GLY A 145 1.38 38.43 -16.63
C GLY A 145 1.13 37.55 -15.40
N SER A 146 0.05 36.76 -15.39
CA SER A 146 -0.30 35.84 -14.30
C SER A 146 -0.13 34.37 -14.72
N LYS A 147 -0.08 33.50 -13.72
CA LYS A 147 -0.22 32.05 -13.85
C LYS A 147 -1.51 31.60 -13.18
N GLY A 148 -2.11 30.53 -13.67
CA GLY A 148 -3.34 29.95 -13.14
C GLY A 148 -3.23 28.44 -13.01
N TRP A 149 -3.93 27.88 -12.03
CA TRP A 149 -3.98 26.44 -11.75
C TRP A 149 -5.33 26.07 -11.16
N ILE A 150 -5.57 24.76 -11.08
CA ILE A 150 -6.80 24.20 -10.51
C ILE A 150 -6.45 23.53 -9.20
N GLU A 151 -7.19 23.85 -8.14
CA GLU A 151 -7.11 23.17 -6.85
C GLU A 151 -8.34 22.29 -6.65
N ARG A 152 -8.12 21.05 -6.21
CA ARG A 152 -9.17 20.08 -5.91
C ARG A 152 -9.12 19.69 -4.45
N GLY A 153 -10.29 19.59 -3.83
CA GLY A 153 -10.52 18.86 -2.58
C GLY A 153 -11.46 17.70 -2.87
N THR A 154 -11.01 16.46 -2.70
CA THR A 154 -11.80 15.27 -3.06
C THR A 154 -12.91 14.99 -2.05
N SER A 155 -14.10 14.58 -2.48
CA SER A 155 -15.06 13.98 -1.56
C SER A 155 -14.54 12.63 -1.04
N LYS A 156 -14.43 12.48 0.28
CA LYS A 156 -13.93 11.27 0.93
C LYS A 156 -14.91 10.73 1.97
N GLN A 157 -14.81 9.43 2.19
CA GLN A 157 -15.50 8.70 3.26
C GLN A 157 -14.48 7.93 4.10
N LYS A 158 -14.88 7.60 5.32
CA LYS A 158 -14.07 6.85 6.29
C LYS A 158 -14.98 6.00 7.17
N ALA A 159 -14.64 4.74 7.34
CA ALA A 159 -15.26 3.88 8.33
C ALA A 159 -14.20 3.25 9.25
N LYS A 160 -14.61 2.99 10.49
CA LYS A 160 -13.80 2.32 11.50
C LYS A 160 -14.55 1.14 12.09
N GLY A 161 -13.82 0.13 12.51
CA GLY A 161 -14.37 -1.04 13.17
C GLY A 161 -13.30 -2.04 13.55
N TRP A 162 -13.69 -3.30 13.60
CA TRP A 162 -12.80 -4.40 13.95
C TRP A 162 -13.19 -5.68 13.21
N TYR A 163 -12.24 -6.61 13.07
CA TYR A 163 -12.51 -7.92 12.49
C TYR A 163 -12.59 -9.00 13.54
N GLU A 164 -13.51 -9.94 13.31
CA GLU A 164 -13.58 -11.24 13.97
C GLU A 164 -13.18 -12.33 12.98
N ILE A 165 -12.24 -13.19 13.37
CA ILE A 165 -11.72 -14.23 12.48
C ILE A 165 -11.70 -15.56 13.22
N HIS A 166 -12.43 -16.55 12.70
CA HIS A 166 -12.48 -17.91 13.27
C HIS A 166 -11.79 -18.91 12.37
N PHE A 167 -11.10 -19.86 12.99
CA PHE A 167 -10.38 -20.93 12.32
C PHE A 167 -10.86 -22.28 12.84
N GLY A 168 -11.03 -23.27 11.96
CA GLY A 168 -11.39 -24.63 12.37
C GLY A 168 -10.24 -25.39 13.03
N LYS A 169 -9.02 -24.92 12.81
CA LYS A 169 -7.79 -25.37 13.50
C LYS A 169 -7.10 -24.18 14.12
N ARG A 170 -6.40 -24.40 15.23
CA ARG A 170 -5.67 -23.32 15.93
C ARG A 170 -4.66 -22.66 14.99
N TYR A 171 -4.81 -21.36 14.76
CA TYR A 171 -3.83 -20.50 14.11
C TYR A 171 -3.05 -19.77 15.19
N TYR A 172 -1.74 -20.00 15.28
CA TYR A 172 -0.89 -19.51 16.36
C TYR A 172 -1.44 -19.83 17.78
N GLY A 173 -2.05 -21.01 17.95
CA GLY A 173 -2.57 -21.46 19.25
C GLY A 173 -4.00 -21.01 19.59
N HIS A 174 -4.62 -20.15 18.78
CA HIS A 174 -5.96 -19.62 19.00
C HIS A 174 -6.93 -20.03 17.88
N TYR A 175 -8.19 -20.25 18.24
CA TYR A 175 -9.27 -20.50 17.27
C TYR A 175 -9.92 -19.20 16.77
N ILE A 176 -9.91 -18.15 17.60
CA ILE A 176 -10.56 -16.87 17.32
C ILE A 176 -9.55 -15.76 17.50
N TRP A 177 -9.53 -14.84 16.54
CA TRP A 177 -8.69 -13.65 16.55
C TRP A 177 -9.51 -12.39 16.30
N TYR A 178 -9.07 -11.29 16.92
CA TYR A 178 -9.67 -9.98 16.76
C TYR A 178 -8.65 -8.97 16.23
N VAL A 179 -9.01 -8.23 15.18
CA VAL A 179 -8.23 -7.09 14.69
C VAL A 179 -8.98 -5.81 15.05
N ASN A 180 -8.55 -5.16 16.12
CA ASN A 180 -9.17 -3.93 16.62
C ASN A 180 -8.67 -2.68 15.88
N ASN A 181 -9.47 -1.62 15.90
CA ASN A 181 -9.13 -0.29 15.37
C ASN A 181 -8.73 -0.30 13.89
N TYR A 182 -9.37 -1.16 13.09
CA TYR A 182 -9.24 -1.09 11.65
C TYR A 182 -9.96 0.18 11.15
N GLU A 183 -9.25 0.98 10.36
CA GLU A 183 -9.79 2.17 9.72
C GLU A 183 -9.45 2.10 8.24
N SER A 184 -10.42 2.45 7.39
CA SER A 184 -10.21 2.63 5.97
C SER A 184 -10.86 3.93 5.50
N SER A 185 -10.26 4.56 4.51
CA SER A 185 -10.77 5.78 3.89
C SER A 185 -10.57 5.77 2.38
N GLY A 186 -11.62 6.12 1.64
CA GLY A 186 -11.63 6.14 0.19
C GLY A 186 -12.42 7.33 -0.37
N TYR A 187 -12.63 7.29 -1.68
CA TYR A 187 -13.52 8.21 -2.37
C TYR A 187 -14.98 7.99 -1.95
N ASN A 188 -15.76 9.06 -1.79
CA ASN A 188 -17.19 8.96 -1.49
C ASN A 188 -18.02 9.11 -2.77
N SER A 189 -18.45 7.97 -3.32
CA SER A 189 -19.31 7.89 -4.51
C SER A 189 -20.78 8.24 -4.21
N SER A 190 -21.25 8.05 -2.98
CA SER A 190 -22.63 8.39 -2.60
C SER A 190 -22.84 9.90 -2.47
N ASN A 191 -21.79 10.66 -2.12
CA ASN A 191 -21.84 12.12 -1.98
C ASN A 191 -20.62 12.79 -2.65
N PRO A 192 -20.50 12.73 -3.99
CA PRO A 192 -19.35 13.29 -4.69
C PRO A 192 -19.26 14.83 -4.56
N ARG A 193 -20.38 15.49 -4.21
CA ARG A 193 -20.50 16.95 -4.06
C ARG A 193 -19.87 17.52 -2.79
N ASN A 194 -19.44 16.68 -1.84
CA ASN A 194 -18.68 17.13 -0.67
C ASN A 194 -17.22 17.49 -1.02
N GLY A 195 -16.80 17.26 -2.27
CA GLY A 195 -15.57 17.80 -2.83
C GLY A 195 -15.75 19.16 -3.50
N TYR A 196 -14.66 19.72 -4.00
CA TYR A 196 -14.69 20.96 -4.78
C TYR A 196 -13.55 21.00 -5.81
N VAL A 197 -13.75 21.84 -6.83
CA VAL A 197 -12.74 22.25 -7.81
C VAL A 197 -12.75 23.78 -7.87
N ASN A 198 -11.60 24.39 -7.61
CA ASN A 198 -11.44 25.84 -7.57
C ASN A 198 -10.38 26.28 -8.57
N PHE A 199 -10.64 27.40 -9.24
CA PHE A 199 -9.65 28.06 -10.08
C PHE A 199 -8.86 29.06 -9.25
N LYS A 200 -7.55 29.03 -9.43
CA LYS A 200 -6.62 29.90 -8.73
C LYS A 200 -5.76 30.60 -9.77
N ASP A 201 -5.39 31.83 -9.47
CA ASP A 201 -4.40 32.57 -10.23
C ASP A 201 -3.55 33.44 -9.31
N THR A 202 -2.36 33.77 -9.77
CA THR A 202 -1.48 34.74 -9.13
C THR A 202 -0.54 35.37 -10.15
N LYS A 203 0.02 36.53 -9.80
CA LYS A 203 1.00 37.19 -10.66
C LYS A 203 2.27 36.34 -10.76
N MET A 204 2.81 36.23 -11.98
CA MET A 204 4.09 35.56 -12.16
C MET A 204 5.21 36.38 -11.52
N THR A 205 6.12 35.69 -10.86
CA THR A 205 7.40 36.26 -10.43
C THR A 205 8.27 36.61 -11.64
N ALA A 206 9.33 37.41 -11.43
CA ALA A 206 10.29 37.70 -12.50
C ALA A 206 11.00 36.42 -13.00
N ALA A 207 11.32 35.49 -12.09
CA ALA A 207 11.93 34.22 -12.44
C ALA A 207 11.00 33.35 -13.30
N GLU A 208 9.72 33.23 -12.92
CA GLU A 208 8.73 32.48 -13.70
C GLU A 208 8.50 33.09 -15.08
N ARG A 209 8.46 34.43 -15.18
CA ARG A 209 8.39 35.09 -16.49
C ARG A 209 9.62 34.77 -17.34
N GLY A 210 10.82 34.85 -16.77
CA GLY A 210 12.05 34.51 -17.48
C GLY A 210 12.14 33.05 -17.92
N ALA A 211 11.49 32.13 -17.18
CA ALA A 211 11.50 30.70 -17.48
C ALA A 211 10.40 30.27 -18.47
N HIS A 212 9.29 31.02 -18.57
CA HIS A 212 8.08 30.55 -19.25
C HIS A 212 7.54 31.47 -20.37
N CYS A 213 8.13 32.65 -20.65
CA CYS A 213 7.55 33.66 -21.56
C CYS A 213 8.39 34.10 -22.79
#